data_AF-A0A0D2HYS3-F1
#
_entry.id   AF-A0A0D2HYS3-F1
#
_cell.length_a   1.000
_cell.length_b   1.000
_cell.length_c   1.000
_cell.angle_alpha   90.00
_cell.angle_beta   90.00
_cell.angle_gamma   90.00
#
_symmetry.space_group_name_H-M   'P 1'
#
loop_
_entity.id
_entity.type
_entity.pdbx_description
1 polymer ?
#
loop_
_entity_poly.entity_id
_entity_poly.type
_entity_poly.pdbx_seq_one_letter_code
_entity_poly.pdbx_strand_id
1 'polypeptide(L)'
;MAAPRHQNTFTDYKISRNRAYNAAIEGSVGWISSLPSLNDTRLRALQAVDEMLPELIQQLEDAGERDNTYIFYTTDNGYHISQHRMNPGKECGYDTDIHVPFYVRGPGIEAGGVVDVITTHTDVSSTLLQIAGVTKLLDGMAIPQGRSGQVLEQEEPPRRREHATIEYWGYRNYYLNNTYKGLRLVSEGYSLYYAVWCTNETEFYDPKSAYKIAGRPLEQILPRLDALMMVLKTCKDKVCLYPWRTLHPDGKVYDLVDAPDEKFDAFYEAQPKMSFTSCPDAYYLEVENQEPVKPWVDTQEAGQGVTRQHEFDYTLY
;
A
#
# COMPACT_ATOMS: atom_id res chain seq x y z
N MET A 1 22.32 6.21 -12.86
CA MET A 1 23.52 7.09 -12.90
C MET A 1 23.15 8.37 -13.61
N ALA A 2 23.85 9.49 -13.38
CA ALA A 2 23.61 10.75 -14.08
C ALA A 2 23.95 10.62 -15.58
N ALA A 3 23.21 11.30 -16.46
CA ALA A 3 23.64 11.42 -17.85
C ALA A 3 24.96 12.22 -17.91
N PRO A 4 25.88 11.92 -18.86
CA PRO A 4 27.19 12.59 -18.94
C PRO A 4 27.09 14.12 -18.94
N ARG A 5 26.05 14.68 -19.57
CA ARG A 5 25.78 16.12 -19.64
C ARG A 5 25.46 16.79 -18.29
N HIS A 6 25.04 16.03 -17.28
CA HIS A 6 24.67 16.51 -15.95
C HIS A 6 25.72 16.22 -14.88
N GLN A 7 26.91 15.74 -15.24
CA GLN A 7 27.93 15.39 -14.25
C GLN A 7 28.38 16.59 -13.40
N ASN A 8 28.28 17.81 -13.93
CA ASN A 8 28.72 19.04 -13.25
C ASN A 8 27.56 19.92 -12.75
N THR A 9 26.30 19.44 -12.78
CA THR A 9 25.17 20.18 -12.22
C THR A 9 25.04 19.92 -10.72
N PHE A 10 24.48 20.89 -9.98
CA PHE A 10 24.18 20.80 -8.53
C PHE A 10 25.39 20.58 -7.60
N THR A 11 26.59 21.03 -7.99
CA THR A 11 27.82 20.85 -7.19
C THR A 11 27.76 21.50 -5.81
N ASP A 12 27.02 22.60 -5.67
CA ASP A 12 26.89 23.36 -4.42
C ASP A 12 25.58 23.07 -3.67
N TYR A 13 24.73 22.18 -4.20
CA TYR A 13 23.44 21.89 -3.60
C TYR A 13 23.59 20.93 -2.42
N LYS A 14 23.18 21.39 -1.23
CA LYS A 14 23.10 20.54 -0.04
C LYS A 14 21.76 19.81 -0.02
N ILE A 15 21.83 18.48 -0.04
CA ILE A 15 20.64 17.60 0.04
C ILE A 15 19.89 17.90 1.35
N SER A 16 18.62 18.28 1.24
CA SER A 16 17.75 18.40 2.40
C SER A 16 17.56 17.02 3.04
N ARG A 17 17.93 16.90 4.32
CA ARG A 17 17.79 15.68 5.11
C ARG A 17 16.51 15.80 5.91
N ASN A 18 15.56 14.90 5.66
CA ASN A 18 14.34 14.83 6.46
C ASN A 18 14.61 14.12 7.80
N ARG A 19 13.59 14.07 8.67
CA ARG A 19 13.67 13.42 10.00
C ARG A 19 14.06 11.94 9.97
N ALA A 20 13.87 11.25 8.84
CA ALA A 20 14.19 9.82 8.71
C ALA A 20 15.69 9.57 8.42
N TYR A 21 16.44 10.59 7.99
CA TYR A 21 17.87 10.43 7.67
C TYR A 21 18.67 9.97 8.89
N ASN A 22 19.29 8.78 8.80
CA ASN A 22 20.01 8.10 9.90
C ASN A 22 19.22 7.86 11.20
N ALA A 23 17.91 8.10 11.21
CA ALA A 23 17.07 7.85 12.38
C ALA A 23 16.80 6.35 12.54
N ALA A 24 17.05 5.78 13.72
CA ALA A 24 16.64 4.40 13.98
C ALA A 24 15.10 4.29 13.93
N ILE A 25 14.59 3.13 13.48
CA ILE A 25 13.16 2.85 13.50
C ILE A 25 12.82 2.16 14.82
N GLU A 26 12.01 2.83 15.63
CA GLU A 26 11.42 2.21 16.82
C GLU A 26 10.45 1.10 16.38
N GLY A 27 10.62 -0.10 16.92
CA GLY A 27 9.83 -1.28 16.53
C GLY A 27 10.37 -2.08 15.34
N SER A 28 11.51 -1.69 14.75
CA SER A 28 12.16 -2.48 13.68
C SER A 28 12.77 -3.78 14.18
N VAL A 29 12.82 -4.78 13.30
CA VAL A 29 13.28 -6.14 13.59
C VAL A 29 14.35 -6.58 12.58
N GLY A 30 14.89 -7.79 12.77
CA GLY A 30 15.86 -8.38 11.84
C GLY A 30 17.09 -7.48 11.57
N TRP A 31 17.57 -7.49 10.33
CA TRP A 31 18.77 -6.75 9.94
C TRP A 31 18.60 -5.22 10.04
N ILE A 32 17.37 -4.70 9.87
CA ILE A 32 17.08 -3.26 9.93
C ILE A 32 17.43 -2.69 11.31
N SER A 33 17.12 -3.42 12.37
CA SER A 33 17.40 -3.01 13.77
C SER A 33 18.90 -2.82 14.06
N SER A 34 19.78 -3.40 13.24
CA SER A 34 21.23 -3.46 13.47
C SER A 34 22.07 -2.49 12.63
N LEU A 35 21.43 -1.63 11.83
CA LEU A 35 22.12 -0.80 10.84
C LEU A 35 22.96 0.35 11.47
N PRO A 36 24.21 0.55 11.04
CA PRO A 36 25.05 1.68 11.45
C PRO A 36 24.69 2.96 10.68
N SER A 37 24.94 4.14 11.27
CA SER A 37 24.73 5.43 10.59
C SER A 37 25.61 5.58 9.34
N LEU A 38 25.07 6.19 8.28
CA LEU A 38 25.72 6.31 6.97
C LEU A 38 25.97 7.77 6.55
N ASN A 39 26.92 7.97 5.63
CA ASN A 39 27.23 9.25 5.01
C ASN A 39 27.19 9.11 3.48
N ASP A 40 26.05 9.33 2.83
CA ASP A 40 25.99 9.29 1.36
C ASP A 40 25.29 10.52 0.73
N THR A 41 25.63 10.79 -0.54
CA THR A 41 25.18 11.94 -1.35
C THR A 41 24.96 11.55 -2.81
N ARG A 42 23.71 11.58 -3.28
CA ARG A 42 23.39 11.47 -4.72
C ARG A 42 22.18 12.34 -5.12
N LEU A 43 22.38 13.22 -6.11
CA LEU A 43 21.31 13.97 -6.81
C LEU A 43 21.73 14.33 -8.23
N ARG A 44 21.55 13.44 -9.22
CA ARG A 44 21.76 13.80 -10.65
C ARG A 44 20.97 12.95 -11.67
N ALA A 45 20.29 11.88 -11.25
CA ALA A 45 19.66 10.95 -12.18
C ALA A 45 18.34 11.47 -12.79
N LEU A 46 17.59 12.31 -12.06
CA LEU A 46 16.25 12.75 -12.48
C LEU A 46 16.26 13.96 -13.44
N GLN A 47 17.38 14.67 -13.57
CA GLN A 47 17.45 15.88 -14.42
C GLN A 47 17.16 15.58 -15.89
N ALA A 48 17.60 14.42 -16.39
CA ALA A 48 17.32 14.01 -17.76
C ALA A 48 15.83 13.71 -18.01
N VAL A 49 15.09 13.30 -16.97
CA VAL A 49 13.64 13.05 -17.07
C VAL A 49 12.88 14.37 -17.07
N ASP A 50 13.30 15.33 -16.24
CA ASP A 50 12.72 16.67 -16.18
C ASP A 50 12.83 17.40 -17.54
N GLU A 51 13.99 17.30 -18.21
CA GLU A 51 14.21 17.88 -19.54
C GLU A 51 13.36 17.24 -20.64
N MET A 52 13.03 15.96 -20.52
CA MET A 52 12.27 15.20 -21.54
C MET A 52 10.78 15.56 -21.54
N LEU A 53 10.21 15.95 -20.40
CA LEU A 53 8.77 16.19 -20.27
C LEU A 53 8.27 17.37 -21.15
N PRO A 54 8.92 18.55 -21.17
CA PRO A 54 8.54 19.63 -22.07
C PRO A 54 8.62 19.25 -23.55
N GLU A 55 9.64 18.49 -23.94
CA GLU A 55 9.82 18.03 -25.33
C GLU A 55 8.69 17.09 -25.76
N LEU A 56 8.30 16.13 -24.91
CA LEU A 56 7.16 15.25 -25.16
C LEU A 56 5.85 16.03 -25.30
N ILE A 57 5.61 17.00 -24.41
CA ILE A 57 4.40 17.83 -24.46
C ILE A 57 4.36 18.65 -25.75
N GLN A 58 5.48 19.24 -26.16
CA GLN A 58 5.56 19.99 -27.42
C GLN A 58 5.27 19.10 -28.64
N GLN A 59 5.79 17.87 -28.67
CA GLN A 59 5.49 16.94 -29.76
C GLN A 59 4.00 16.60 -29.85
N LEU A 60 3.33 16.44 -28.71
CA LEU A 60 1.87 16.24 -28.67
C LEU A 60 1.10 17.50 -29.13
N GLU A 61 1.61 18.70 -28.85
CA GLU A 61 1.03 19.95 -29.35
C GLU A 61 1.18 20.08 -30.87
N ASP A 62 2.37 19.83 -31.39
CA ASP A 62 2.67 19.90 -32.82
C ASP A 62 1.85 18.88 -33.63
N ALA A 63 1.55 17.73 -33.03
CA ALA A 63 0.67 16.71 -33.60
C ALA A 63 -0.83 17.01 -33.45
N GLY A 64 -1.23 18.00 -32.65
CA GLY A 64 -2.63 18.30 -32.34
C GLY A 64 -3.31 17.30 -31.40
N GLU A 65 -2.56 16.40 -30.76
CA GLU A 65 -3.08 15.30 -29.92
C GLU A 65 -3.02 15.58 -28.42
N ARG A 66 -2.44 16.72 -28.01
CA ARG A 66 -2.23 17.05 -26.59
C ARG A 66 -3.51 17.02 -25.75
N ASP A 67 -4.63 17.48 -26.31
CA ASP A 67 -5.91 17.56 -25.58
C ASP A 67 -6.74 16.29 -25.68
N ASN A 68 -6.26 15.29 -26.42
CA ASN A 68 -6.83 13.94 -26.57
C ASN A 68 -5.94 12.87 -25.89
N THR A 69 -4.86 13.28 -25.21
CA THR A 69 -3.89 12.36 -24.62
C THR A 69 -3.90 12.46 -23.10
N TYR A 70 -3.99 11.30 -22.43
CA TYR A 70 -3.68 11.19 -21.01
C TYR A 70 -2.18 10.93 -20.81
N ILE A 71 -1.56 11.67 -19.90
CA ILE A 71 -0.16 11.54 -19.50
C ILE A 71 -0.15 11.18 -18.01
N PHE A 72 0.43 10.02 -17.70
CA PHE A 72 0.64 9.54 -16.33
C PHE A 72 2.15 9.59 -16.03
N TYR A 73 2.52 10.24 -14.94
CA TYR A 73 3.90 10.25 -14.44
C TYR A 73 3.95 9.58 -13.08
N THR A 74 4.74 8.50 -12.99
CA THR A 74 4.96 7.74 -11.76
C THR A 74 6.28 6.95 -11.84
N THR A 75 6.56 6.15 -10.81
CA THR A 75 7.71 5.25 -10.73
C THR A 75 7.25 3.88 -10.22
N ASP A 76 8.04 2.83 -10.49
CA ASP A 76 7.79 1.47 -10.00
C ASP A 76 7.88 1.41 -8.46
N ASN A 77 8.88 2.10 -7.91
CA ASN A 77 9.12 2.25 -6.48
C ASN A 77 9.89 3.55 -6.19
N GLY A 78 9.97 3.89 -4.92
CA GLY A 78 10.85 4.92 -4.37
C GLY A 78 12.28 4.41 -4.16
N TYR A 79 13.10 5.20 -3.49
CA TYR A 79 14.51 4.88 -3.26
C TYR A 79 14.99 5.59 -1.99
N HIS A 80 15.46 4.82 -1.01
CA HIS A 80 16.07 5.38 0.19
C HIS A 80 17.58 5.61 -0.04
N ILE A 81 18.09 6.67 0.59
CA ILE A 81 19.49 7.08 0.61
C ILE A 81 19.84 7.42 2.05
N SER A 82 20.13 6.39 2.86
CA SER A 82 20.42 6.49 4.30
C SER A 82 19.25 6.89 5.20
N GLN A 83 18.03 7.02 4.69
CA GLN A 83 16.86 7.01 5.58
C GLN A 83 16.85 5.69 6.33
N HIS A 84 16.56 5.78 7.63
CA HIS A 84 16.58 4.64 8.53
C HIS A 84 17.91 3.88 8.60
N ARG A 85 19.02 4.57 8.30
CA ARG A 85 20.38 4.00 8.24
C ARG A 85 20.54 2.91 7.17
N MET A 86 19.57 2.77 6.28
CA MET A 86 19.61 1.79 5.20
C MET A 86 20.61 2.19 4.13
N ASN A 87 21.38 1.22 3.64
CA ASN A 87 22.24 1.45 2.49
C ASN A 87 21.38 1.91 1.30
N PRO A 88 21.87 2.82 0.45
CA PRO A 88 21.08 3.32 -0.67
C PRO A 88 20.50 2.20 -1.52
N GLY A 89 19.18 2.18 -1.65
CA GLY A 89 18.48 1.01 -2.15
C GLY A 89 16.98 1.19 -2.26
N LYS A 90 16.35 0.07 -2.54
CA LYS A 90 14.90 -0.15 -2.50
C LYS A 90 14.65 -1.47 -1.76
N GLU A 91 13.45 -2.03 -1.83
CA GLU A 91 13.06 -3.35 -1.26
C GLU A 91 12.49 -3.31 0.16
N CYS A 92 12.31 -2.12 0.76
CA CYS A 92 11.73 -1.98 2.09
C CYS A 92 10.30 -1.43 2.04
N GLY A 93 9.49 -1.73 3.05
CA GLY A 93 8.08 -1.28 3.11
C GLY A 93 7.88 0.15 3.63
N TYR A 94 8.95 0.93 3.76
CA TYR A 94 8.88 2.31 4.27
C TYR A 94 8.42 3.29 3.20
N ASP A 95 7.84 4.42 3.62
CA ASP A 95 7.35 5.46 2.72
C ASP A 95 8.41 5.93 1.71
N THR A 96 9.71 5.85 2.02
CA THR A 96 10.79 6.17 1.06
C THR A 96 10.80 5.30 -0.19
N ASP A 97 10.27 4.09 -0.09
CA ASP A 97 10.31 3.05 -1.11
C ASP A 97 8.92 2.83 -1.72
N ILE A 98 7.85 3.06 -0.95
CA ILE A 98 6.48 2.73 -1.38
C ILE A 98 5.63 3.96 -1.70
N HIS A 99 5.96 5.14 -1.17
CA HIS A 99 5.22 6.37 -1.44
C HIS A 99 5.84 7.08 -2.65
N VAL A 100 5.27 6.81 -3.82
CA VAL A 100 5.79 7.25 -5.10
C VAL A 100 5.01 8.46 -5.66
N PRO A 101 5.65 9.34 -6.45
CA PRO A 101 4.92 10.36 -7.19
C PRO A 101 3.89 9.73 -8.13
N PHE A 102 2.71 10.33 -8.22
CA PHE A 102 1.67 9.97 -9.17
C PHE A 102 0.96 11.22 -9.67
N TYR A 103 1.23 11.61 -10.92
CA TYR A 103 0.66 12.80 -11.54
C TYR A 103 -0.07 12.41 -12.82
N VAL A 104 -1.22 13.03 -13.06
CA VAL A 104 -2.04 12.77 -14.24
C VAL A 104 -2.44 14.08 -14.89
N ARG A 105 -2.28 14.15 -16.21
CA ARG A 105 -2.86 15.19 -17.07
C ARG A 105 -3.68 14.48 -18.15
N GLY A 106 -4.84 15.01 -18.51
CA GLY A 106 -5.54 14.53 -19.70
C GLY A 106 -6.93 15.13 -19.85
N PRO A 107 -7.67 14.68 -20.87
CA PRO A 107 -9.06 15.09 -21.08
C PRO A 107 -9.87 15.00 -19.79
N GLY A 108 -10.41 16.13 -19.34
CA GLY A 108 -11.32 16.17 -18.20
C GLY A 108 -10.72 16.11 -16.81
N ILE A 109 -9.40 16.02 -16.68
CA ILE A 109 -8.72 16.15 -15.39
C ILE A 109 -8.57 17.64 -15.05
N GLU A 110 -8.98 18.03 -13.83
CA GLU A 110 -8.82 19.41 -13.35
C GLU A 110 -7.34 19.76 -13.15
N ALA A 111 -6.92 20.92 -13.66
CA ALA A 111 -5.56 21.40 -13.48
C ALA A 111 -5.30 21.86 -12.04
N GLY A 112 -4.20 21.40 -11.44
CA GLY A 112 -3.83 21.77 -10.07
C GLY A 112 -4.65 21.09 -8.97
N GLY A 113 -5.57 20.19 -9.34
CA GLY A 113 -6.31 19.38 -8.38
C GLY A 113 -5.41 18.42 -7.61
N VAL A 114 -5.78 18.13 -6.36
CA VAL A 114 -5.11 17.14 -5.52
C VAL A 114 -6.14 16.11 -5.07
N VAL A 115 -5.85 14.83 -5.29
CA VAL A 115 -6.67 13.71 -4.84
C VAL A 115 -5.96 13.03 -3.69
N ASP A 116 -6.47 13.25 -2.48
CA ASP A 116 -5.88 12.75 -1.24
C ASP A 116 -6.49 11.38 -0.85
N VAL A 117 -6.15 10.33 -1.60
CA VAL A 117 -6.63 8.97 -1.35
C VAL A 117 -5.46 7.99 -1.43
N ILE A 118 -5.55 6.85 -0.74
CA ILE A 118 -4.55 5.80 -0.93
C ILE A 118 -4.78 5.14 -2.28
N THR A 119 -3.74 5.18 -3.11
CA THR A 119 -3.67 4.45 -4.37
C THR A 119 -2.55 3.42 -4.34
N THR A 120 -2.68 2.39 -5.16
CA THR A 120 -1.66 1.37 -5.45
C THR A 120 -1.52 1.22 -6.95
N HIS A 121 -0.46 0.57 -7.43
CA HIS A 121 -0.28 0.37 -8.87
C HIS A 121 -1.40 -0.45 -9.53
N THR A 122 -2.14 -1.27 -8.79
CA THR A 122 -3.30 -2.01 -9.33
C THR A 122 -4.46 -1.08 -9.71
N ASP A 123 -4.58 0.07 -9.06
CA ASP A 123 -5.59 1.09 -9.37
C ASP A 123 -5.33 1.76 -10.73
N VAL A 124 -4.07 1.79 -11.19
CA VAL A 124 -3.71 2.34 -12.50
C VAL A 124 -4.37 1.53 -13.60
N SER A 125 -4.35 0.20 -13.50
CA SER A 125 -5.02 -0.68 -14.47
C SER A 125 -6.52 -0.42 -14.50
N SER A 126 -7.17 -0.32 -13.34
CA SER A 126 -8.61 0.00 -13.26
C SER A 126 -8.94 1.39 -13.81
N THR A 127 -8.07 2.37 -13.58
CA THR A 127 -8.22 3.74 -14.13
C THR A 127 -8.12 3.75 -15.64
N LEU A 128 -7.15 3.04 -16.22
CA LEU A 128 -6.98 2.95 -17.68
C LEU A 128 -8.16 2.26 -18.35
N LEU A 129 -8.70 1.19 -17.75
CA LEU A 129 -9.91 0.53 -18.26
C LEU A 129 -11.12 1.45 -18.20
N GLN A 130 -11.29 2.21 -17.12
CA GLN A 130 -12.36 3.20 -17.01
C GLN A 130 -12.25 4.28 -18.09
N ILE A 131 -11.05 4.82 -18.35
CA ILE A 131 -10.80 5.79 -19.42
C ILE A 131 -11.14 5.19 -20.80
N ALA A 132 -10.83 3.91 -21.00
CA ALA A 132 -11.16 3.20 -22.23
C ALA A 132 -12.65 2.80 -22.36
N GLY A 133 -13.49 3.11 -21.37
CA GLY A 133 -14.91 2.73 -21.35
C GLY A 133 -15.13 1.22 -21.13
N VAL A 134 -14.14 0.51 -20.60
CA VAL A 134 -14.19 -0.94 -20.34
C VAL A 134 -14.57 -1.20 -18.89
N THR A 135 -15.67 -1.92 -18.67
CA THR A 135 -16.07 -2.38 -17.34
C THR A 135 -15.49 -3.76 -17.07
N LYS A 136 -14.54 -3.84 -16.13
CA LYS A 136 -13.97 -5.10 -15.65
C LYS A 136 -13.63 -4.98 -14.17
N LEU A 137 -13.98 -6.01 -13.41
CA LEU A 137 -13.56 -6.13 -12.01
C LEU A 137 -12.09 -6.54 -11.95
N LEU A 138 -11.31 -5.81 -11.15
CA LEU A 138 -9.91 -6.04 -10.86
C LEU A 138 -9.68 -5.84 -9.35
N ASP A 139 -8.48 -6.16 -8.88
CA ASP A 139 -8.06 -5.97 -7.48
C ASP A 139 -7.94 -4.48 -7.09
N GLY A 140 -7.80 -3.58 -8.06
CA GLY A 140 -7.72 -2.14 -7.86
C GLY A 140 -9.01 -1.39 -8.21
N MET A 141 -9.15 -0.16 -7.72
CA MET A 141 -10.25 0.74 -8.02
C MET A 141 -9.78 1.88 -8.93
N ALA A 142 -10.64 2.36 -9.83
CA ALA A 142 -10.28 3.53 -10.63
C ALA A 142 -10.04 4.75 -9.72
N ILE A 143 -8.93 5.46 -9.96
CA ILE A 143 -8.54 6.62 -9.18
C ILE A 143 -9.51 7.77 -9.48
N PRO A 144 -10.07 8.45 -8.47
CA PRO A 144 -10.97 9.57 -8.68
C PRO A 144 -10.31 10.67 -9.53
N GLN A 145 -10.99 11.13 -10.57
CA GLN A 145 -10.46 12.07 -11.57
C GLN A 145 -10.87 13.54 -11.34
N GLY A 146 -11.32 13.90 -10.13
CA GLY A 146 -11.70 15.28 -9.78
C GLY A 146 -12.97 15.80 -10.47
N ARG A 147 -13.57 15.06 -11.40
CA ARG A 147 -14.88 15.42 -11.97
C ARG A 147 -16.00 15.12 -10.97
N SER A 148 -16.74 16.15 -10.60
CA SER A 148 -18.06 16.10 -9.94
C SER A 148 -19.17 15.44 -10.79
N GLY A 149 -18.84 14.56 -11.73
CA GLY A 149 -19.82 14.01 -12.65
C GLY A 149 -19.28 12.78 -13.36
N GLN A 150 -19.96 11.66 -13.16
CA GLN A 150 -19.63 10.31 -13.62
C GLN A 150 -18.58 9.58 -12.80
N VAL A 151 -18.81 9.53 -11.48
CA VAL A 151 -18.67 8.22 -10.81
C VAL A 151 -19.75 7.35 -11.46
N LEU A 152 -19.35 6.39 -12.30
CA LEU A 152 -20.25 5.31 -12.73
C LEU A 152 -20.88 4.74 -11.45
N GLU A 153 -22.20 4.83 -11.34
CA GLU A 153 -23.04 4.40 -10.21
C GLU A 153 -22.30 3.54 -9.18
N GLN A 154 -21.69 4.18 -8.18
CA GLN A 154 -21.35 3.53 -6.94
C GLN A 154 -22.35 4.04 -5.91
N GLU A 155 -23.23 3.13 -5.47
CA GLU A 155 -24.13 3.36 -4.37
C GLU A 155 -23.31 3.74 -3.12
N GLU A 156 -23.67 4.89 -2.55
CA GLU A 156 -23.03 5.55 -1.40
C GLU A 156 -21.58 6.01 -1.64
N PRO A 157 -21.14 7.15 -1.06
CA PRO A 157 -19.75 7.54 -1.23
C PRO A 157 -18.88 6.42 -0.67
N PRO A 158 -18.04 5.74 -1.47
CA PRO A 158 -17.16 4.72 -0.92
C PRO A 158 -16.26 5.44 0.08
N ARG A 159 -16.41 5.12 1.38
CA ARG A 159 -15.40 5.51 2.36
C ARG A 159 -14.04 5.07 1.80
N ARG A 160 -13.08 6.00 1.80
CA ARG A 160 -11.80 5.85 1.11
C ARG A 160 -11.13 4.55 1.53
N ARG A 161 -10.55 3.81 0.57
CA ARG A 161 -9.72 2.65 0.88
C ARG A 161 -8.57 3.09 1.79
N GLU A 162 -8.42 2.43 2.92
CA GLU A 162 -7.41 2.76 3.93
C GLU A 162 -6.12 1.96 3.78
N HIS A 163 -6.09 0.95 2.92
CA HIS A 163 -4.98 0.00 2.84
C HIS A 163 -4.25 0.01 1.49
N ALA A 164 -2.96 -0.30 1.58
CA ALA A 164 -2.12 -0.77 0.49
C ALA A 164 -1.34 -2.00 0.99
N THR A 165 -1.28 -3.05 0.17
CA THR A 165 -0.48 -4.24 0.43
C THR A 165 0.90 -4.08 -0.17
N ILE A 166 1.92 -4.46 0.59
CA ILE A 166 3.32 -4.41 0.18
C ILE A 166 3.89 -5.80 0.40
N GLU A 167 4.59 -6.32 -0.59
CA GLU A 167 5.26 -7.60 -0.46
C GLU A 167 6.65 -7.50 -1.06
N TYR A 168 7.57 -8.25 -0.47
CA TYR A 168 8.89 -8.41 -1.02
C TYR A 168 9.34 -9.86 -0.79
N TRP A 169 9.84 -10.45 -1.86
CA TRP A 169 10.39 -11.80 -1.88
C TRP A 169 11.90 -11.67 -2.04
N GLY A 170 12.60 -12.00 -0.97
CA GLY A 170 13.98 -11.66 -0.73
C GLY A 170 14.93 -12.09 -1.84
N TYR A 171 16.00 -11.32 -2.02
CA TYR A 171 17.10 -11.69 -2.91
C TYR A 171 18.38 -11.98 -2.11
N ARG A 172 18.97 -13.17 -2.28
CA ARG A 172 20.05 -13.75 -1.44
C ARG A 172 21.41 -13.02 -1.45
N ASN A 173 21.52 -11.80 -1.96
CA ASN A 173 22.83 -11.17 -2.20
C ASN A 173 23.25 -10.08 -1.21
N TYR A 174 22.33 -9.50 -0.42
CA TYR A 174 22.66 -8.39 0.49
C TYR A 174 22.13 -8.54 1.92
N TYR A 175 20.90 -9.02 2.06
CA TYR A 175 20.26 -9.25 3.36
C TYR A 175 19.62 -10.63 3.36
N LEU A 176 19.87 -11.42 4.40
CA LEU A 176 19.27 -12.74 4.55
C LEU A 176 17.89 -12.61 5.23
N ASN A 177 17.00 -13.55 4.94
CA ASN A 177 15.68 -13.67 5.57
C ASN A 177 14.85 -12.37 5.48
N ASN A 178 14.91 -11.71 4.32
CA ASN A 178 14.29 -10.41 4.08
C ASN A 178 12.95 -10.49 3.33
N THR A 179 12.34 -11.67 3.23
CA THR A 179 10.98 -11.83 2.70
C THR A 179 9.96 -11.34 3.71
N TYR A 180 8.96 -10.56 3.28
CA TYR A 180 7.90 -10.07 4.15
C TYR A 180 6.58 -9.82 3.40
N LYS A 181 5.49 -9.85 4.17
CA LYS A 181 4.19 -9.27 3.81
C LYS A 181 3.95 -8.04 4.69
N GLY A 182 3.50 -6.95 4.09
CA GLY A 182 3.33 -5.65 4.71
C GLY A 182 1.96 -5.04 4.41
N LEU A 183 1.42 -4.34 5.39
CA LEU A 183 0.23 -3.51 5.31
C LEU A 183 0.63 -2.06 5.56
N ARG A 184 0.33 -1.18 4.62
CA ARG A 184 0.35 0.26 4.84
C ARG A 184 -1.09 0.74 5.00
N LEU A 185 -1.42 1.26 6.17
CA LEU A 185 -2.74 1.82 6.46
C LEU A 185 -2.67 3.34 6.65
N VAL A 186 -3.50 4.09 5.92
CA VAL A 186 -3.61 5.56 6.06
C VAL A 186 -5.07 5.96 6.16
N SER A 187 -5.36 6.75 7.18
CA SER A 187 -6.61 7.45 7.35
C SER A 187 -6.33 8.82 7.99
N GLU A 188 -7.38 9.59 8.28
CA GLU A 188 -7.24 10.85 9.01
C GLU A 188 -6.62 10.61 10.41
N GLY A 189 -7.09 9.55 11.09
CA GLY A 189 -6.71 9.23 12.47
C GLY A 189 -5.40 8.46 12.66
N TYR A 190 -4.88 7.79 11.63
CA TYR A 190 -3.66 6.98 11.73
C TYR A 190 -2.92 6.92 10.40
N SER A 191 -1.64 6.58 10.49
CA SER A 191 -0.80 6.32 9.33
C SER A 191 0.27 5.35 9.79
N LEU A 192 0.07 4.05 9.55
CA LEU A 192 0.95 3.01 10.06
C LEU A 192 1.40 2.06 8.96
N TYR A 193 2.48 1.35 9.25
CA TYR A 193 2.98 0.20 8.54
C TYR A 193 3.09 -0.98 9.50
N TYR A 194 2.61 -2.14 9.08
CA TYR A 194 2.68 -3.39 9.82
C TYR A 194 3.18 -4.48 8.90
N ALA A 195 4.20 -5.24 9.30
CA ALA A 195 4.73 -6.32 8.48
C ALA A 195 4.98 -7.59 9.29
N VAL A 196 4.87 -8.72 8.59
CA VAL A 196 5.27 -10.03 9.08
C VAL A 196 6.41 -10.51 8.19
N TRP A 197 7.57 -10.70 8.80
CA TRP A 197 8.77 -11.21 8.14
C TRP A 197 8.72 -12.74 8.06
N CYS A 198 9.47 -13.32 7.13
CA CYS A 198 9.57 -14.77 7.00
C CYS A 198 10.22 -15.47 8.20
N THR A 199 10.84 -14.71 9.10
CA THR A 199 11.31 -15.15 10.42
C THR A 199 10.18 -15.25 11.45
N ASN A 200 8.94 -14.89 11.08
CA ASN A 200 7.77 -14.69 11.94
C ASN A 200 7.89 -13.53 12.93
N GLU A 201 8.89 -12.67 12.77
CA GLU A 201 8.96 -11.40 13.48
C GLU A 201 7.96 -10.42 12.89
N THR A 202 7.29 -9.67 13.77
CA THR A 202 6.35 -8.63 13.38
C THR A 202 7.01 -7.26 13.55
N GLU A 203 6.90 -6.42 12.53
CA GLU A 203 7.35 -5.04 12.56
C GLU A 203 6.16 -4.10 12.57
N PHE A 204 6.23 -3.07 13.42
CA PHE A 204 5.24 -2.01 13.47
C PHE A 204 5.96 -0.67 13.39
N TYR A 205 5.50 0.19 12.47
CA TYR A 205 6.04 1.53 12.29
C TYR A 205 4.90 2.54 12.13
N ASP A 206 4.87 3.55 12.99
CA ASP A 206 3.93 4.67 12.90
C ASP A 206 4.68 6.00 12.70
N PRO A 207 4.68 6.57 11.48
CA PRO A 207 5.21 7.89 11.18
C PRO A 207 4.64 9.05 12.01
N LYS A 208 3.44 8.91 12.57
CA LYS A 208 2.80 9.91 13.46
C LYS A 208 3.14 9.64 14.94
N SER A 209 3.77 8.52 15.27
CA SER A 209 4.12 8.10 16.64
C SER A 209 2.91 8.04 17.59
N ALA A 210 1.72 7.76 17.07
CA ALA A 210 0.51 7.55 17.81
C ALA A 210 0.41 6.06 18.20
N TYR A 211 0.97 5.68 19.35
CA TYR A 211 0.83 4.34 19.93
C TYR A 211 -0.60 3.98 20.37
N LYS A 212 -1.58 4.81 20.02
CA LYS A 212 -3.00 4.58 20.21
C LYS A 212 -3.75 4.87 18.92
N ILE A 213 -4.57 3.91 18.50
CA ILE A 213 -5.45 4.04 17.34
C ILE A 213 -6.87 3.92 17.86
N ALA A 214 -7.71 4.92 17.57
CA ALA A 214 -9.07 5.03 18.10
C ALA A 214 -9.16 4.85 19.64
N GLY A 215 -8.15 5.38 20.36
CA GLY A 215 -8.08 5.30 21.83
C GLY A 215 -7.55 3.98 22.40
N ARG A 216 -7.30 2.96 21.56
CA ARG A 216 -6.81 1.63 21.95
C ARG A 216 -5.30 1.55 21.86
N PRO A 217 -4.60 0.92 22.83
CA PRO A 217 -3.17 0.68 22.74
C PRO A 217 -2.82 -0.29 21.61
N LEU A 218 -1.57 -0.24 21.15
CA LEU A 218 -1.06 -1.08 20.06
C LEU A 218 -1.33 -2.57 20.30
N GLU A 219 -1.15 -3.10 21.52
CA GLU A 219 -1.38 -4.53 21.79
C GLU A 219 -2.80 -5.01 21.44
N GLN A 220 -3.80 -4.13 21.54
CA GLN A 220 -5.19 -4.44 21.19
C GLN A 220 -5.47 -4.26 19.70
N ILE A 221 -4.61 -3.54 18.97
CA ILE A 221 -4.72 -3.32 17.54
C ILE A 221 -4.04 -4.44 16.73
N LEU A 222 -2.94 -5.01 17.23
CA LEU A 222 -2.18 -6.04 16.52
C LEU A 222 -3.03 -7.22 16.02
N PRO A 223 -3.97 -7.80 16.80
CA PRO A 223 -4.83 -8.89 16.29
C PRO A 223 -5.71 -8.50 15.10
N ARG A 224 -6.11 -7.22 15.00
CA ARG A 224 -6.89 -6.69 13.87
C ARG A 224 -6.03 -6.58 12.62
N LEU A 225 -4.78 -6.15 12.78
CA LEU A 225 -3.80 -6.09 11.70
C LEU A 225 -3.41 -7.49 11.21
N ASP A 226 -3.25 -8.45 12.13
CA ASP A 226 -3.05 -9.88 11.82
C ASP A 226 -4.19 -10.43 10.96
N ALA A 227 -5.43 -10.20 11.39
CA ALA A 227 -6.62 -10.66 10.67
C ALA A 227 -6.74 -10.00 9.29
N LEU A 228 -6.51 -8.69 9.20
CA LEU A 228 -6.54 -7.96 7.94
C LEU A 228 -5.44 -8.44 6.98
N MET A 229 -4.24 -8.74 7.49
CA MET A 229 -3.13 -9.30 6.70
C MET A 229 -3.53 -10.67 6.12
N MET A 230 -4.17 -11.51 6.91
CA MET A 230 -4.64 -12.83 6.44
C MET A 230 -5.69 -12.72 5.34
N VAL A 231 -6.54 -11.70 5.34
CA VAL A 231 -7.46 -11.43 4.23
C VAL A 231 -6.70 -10.96 2.99
N LEU A 232 -5.77 -10.02 3.17
CA LEU A 232 -5.15 -9.29 2.07
C LEU A 232 -4.01 -10.06 1.38
N LYS A 233 -3.32 -10.98 2.08
CA LYS A 233 -2.12 -11.67 1.55
C LYS A 233 -2.33 -12.38 0.22
N THR A 234 -3.57 -12.81 -0.06
CA THR A 234 -3.99 -13.55 -1.26
C THR A 234 -5.34 -13.07 -1.77
N CYS A 235 -5.71 -11.81 -1.50
CA CYS A 235 -7.02 -11.28 -1.92
C CYS A 235 -7.16 -11.28 -3.44
N LYS A 236 -8.41 -11.31 -3.91
CA LYS A 236 -8.77 -11.07 -5.32
C LYS A 236 -10.03 -10.23 -5.38
N ASP A 237 -10.14 -9.41 -6.42
CA ASP A 237 -11.31 -8.62 -6.78
C ASP A 237 -11.87 -7.84 -5.58
N LYS A 238 -13.17 -8.04 -5.26
CA LYS A 238 -13.89 -7.35 -4.18
C LYS A 238 -13.26 -7.57 -2.79
N VAL A 239 -12.54 -8.67 -2.59
CA VAL A 239 -11.85 -8.92 -1.30
C VAL A 239 -10.69 -7.93 -1.14
N CYS A 240 -9.96 -7.61 -2.22
CA CYS A 240 -8.93 -6.58 -2.18
C CYS A 240 -9.52 -5.18 -1.99
N LEU A 241 -10.71 -4.93 -2.55
CA LEU A 241 -11.39 -3.63 -2.45
C LEU A 241 -12.02 -3.39 -1.08
N TYR A 242 -12.60 -4.44 -0.48
CA TYR A 242 -13.39 -4.37 0.75
C TYR A 242 -13.02 -5.48 1.74
N PRO A 243 -11.75 -5.54 2.19
CA PRO A 243 -11.25 -6.68 2.98
C PRO A 243 -12.02 -6.86 4.29
N TRP A 244 -12.45 -5.77 4.93
CA TRP A 244 -13.22 -5.81 6.17
C TRP A 244 -14.56 -6.54 6.04
N ARG A 245 -15.18 -6.57 4.85
CA ARG A 245 -16.41 -7.35 4.62
C ARG A 245 -16.18 -8.86 4.69
N THR A 246 -14.94 -9.32 4.52
CA THR A 246 -14.57 -10.73 4.72
C THR A 246 -14.58 -11.07 6.21
N LEU A 247 -14.18 -10.13 7.07
CA LEU A 247 -14.17 -10.30 8.53
C LEU A 247 -15.51 -9.96 9.17
N HIS A 248 -16.23 -8.98 8.63
CA HIS A 248 -17.54 -8.48 9.09
C HIS A 248 -18.55 -8.45 7.93
N PRO A 249 -19.18 -9.59 7.60
CA PRO A 249 -20.09 -9.67 6.46
C PRO A 249 -21.35 -8.82 6.58
N ASP A 250 -21.71 -8.38 7.79
CA ASP A 250 -22.84 -7.47 8.03
C ASP A 250 -22.56 -6.03 7.55
N GLY A 251 -21.32 -5.73 7.15
CA GLY A 251 -20.91 -4.44 6.64
C GLY A 251 -20.89 -3.34 7.69
N LYS A 252 -20.82 -3.66 8.98
CA LYS A 252 -20.74 -2.64 10.05
C LYS A 252 -19.32 -2.14 10.30
N VAL A 253 -18.30 -2.85 9.83
CA VAL A 253 -16.88 -2.47 9.95
C VAL A 253 -16.29 -2.20 8.56
N TYR A 254 -15.84 -0.97 8.33
CA TYR A 254 -15.30 -0.54 7.02
C TYR A 254 -13.81 -0.28 7.04
N ASP A 255 -13.27 0.11 8.19
CA ASP A 255 -11.86 0.42 8.39
C ASP A 255 -11.40 0.07 9.81
N LEU A 256 -10.12 0.32 10.09
CA LEU A 256 -9.54 0.08 11.40
C LEU A 256 -10.16 0.94 12.53
N VAL A 257 -10.81 2.07 12.23
CA VAL A 257 -11.52 2.91 13.23
C VAL A 257 -12.84 2.27 13.64
N ASP A 258 -13.49 1.51 12.77
CA ASP A 258 -14.73 0.79 13.08
C ASP A 258 -14.48 -0.55 13.79
N ALA A 259 -13.27 -1.12 13.63
CA ALA A 259 -12.85 -2.37 14.26
C ALA A 259 -12.56 -2.40 15.79
N PRO A 260 -12.33 -1.29 16.54
CA PRO A 260 -11.81 -1.31 17.90
C PRO A 260 -12.85 -1.59 18.99
N ASP A 261 -14.12 -1.82 18.65
CA ASP A 261 -15.16 -2.23 19.61
C ASP A 261 -14.70 -3.49 20.38
N GLU A 262 -14.72 -3.43 21.71
CA GLU A 262 -14.26 -4.46 22.63
C GLU A 262 -14.95 -5.81 22.39
N LYS A 263 -16.18 -5.80 21.89
CA LYS A 263 -16.91 -7.04 21.59
C LYS A 263 -16.22 -7.91 20.54
N PHE A 264 -15.35 -7.31 19.71
CA PHE A 264 -14.62 -8.02 18.66
C PHE A 264 -13.25 -8.53 19.11
N ASP A 265 -12.81 -8.27 20.35
CA ASP A 265 -11.45 -8.60 20.78
C ASP A 265 -11.15 -10.10 20.72
N ALA A 266 -11.98 -10.91 21.38
CA ALA A 266 -11.85 -12.36 21.33
C ALA A 266 -11.97 -12.91 19.90
N PHE A 267 -12.70 -12.23 19.03
CA PHE A 267 -12.83 -12.61 17.62
C PHE A 267 -11.53 -12.40 16.85
N TYR A 268 -10.90 -11.23 16.99
CA TYR A 268 -9.63 -10.94 16.31
C TYR A 268 -8.47 -11.75 16.89
N GLU A 269 -8.44 -11.97 18.21
CA GLU A 269 -7.43 -12.81 18.88
C GLU A 269 -7.48 -14.27 18.40
N ALA A 270 -8.66 -14.77 18.05
CA ALA A 270 -8.86 -16.14 17.60
C ALA A 270 -8.64 -16.35 16.08
N GLN A 271 -8.33 -15.30 15.32
CA GLN A 271 -8.04 -15.43 13.89
C GLN A 271 -6.70 -16.15 13.66
N PRO A 272 -6.57 -16.89 12.54
CA PRO A 272 -5.25 -17.31 12.11
C PRO A 272 -4.36 -16.08 11.91
N LYS A 273 -3.06 -16.27 12.09
CA LYS A 273 -2.06 -15.20 11.92
C LYS A 273 -1.21 -15.49 10.70
N MET A 274 -0.76 -14.42 10.06
CA MET A 274 0.23 -14.55 9.00
C MET A 274 1.51 -15.13 9.60
N SER A 275 2.03 -16.16 8.97
CA SER A 275 3.30 -16.78 9.34
C SER A 275 3.91 -17.46 8.13
N PHE A 276 5.20 -17.73 8.23
CA PHE A 276 5.98 -18.43 7.23
C PHE A 276 6.65 -19.67 7.84
N THR A 277 6.72 -20.74 7.05
CA THR A 277 7.46 -21.96 7.40
C THR A 277 8.93 -21.88 7.00
N SER A 278 9.29 -20.96 6.10
CA SER A 278 10.66 -20.70 5.64
C SER A 278 10.79 -19.30 5.02
N CYS A 279 12.02 -18.91 4.69
CA CYS A 279 12.34 -17.67 4.00
C CYS A 279 12.73 -17.92 2.53
N PRO A 280 11.76 -18.05 1.61
CA PRO A 280 12.06 -18.24 0.20
C PRO A 280 12.45 -16.93 -0.49
N ASP A 281 13.05 -17.04 -1.67
CA ASP A 281 13.47 -15.94 -2.55
C ASP A 281 12.49 -15.66 -3.71
N ALA A 282 11.33 -16.31 -3.69
CA ALA A 282 10.25 -16.12 -4.63
C ALA A 282 8.91 -16.42 -3.97
N TYR A 283 7.81 -16.07 -4.64
CA TYR A 283 6.47 -16.35 -4.13
C TYR A 283 6.17 -17.86 -4.17
N TYR A 284 5.97 -18.44 -2.99
CA TYR A 284 5.50 -19.82 -2.81
C TYR A 284 4.34 -19.81 -1.83
N LEU A 285 3.15 -20.20 -2.30
CA LEU A 285 1.94 -20.16 -1.49
C LEU A 285 2.04 -21.11 -0.29
N GLU A 286 2.67 -22.26 -0.48
CA GLU A 286 2.83 -23.31 0.52
C GLU A 286 3.69 -22.92 1.73
N VAL A 287 4.50 -21.84 1.62
CA VAL A 287 5.32 -21.41 2.76
C VAL A 287 4.56 -20.51 3.73
N GLU A 288 3.46 -19.90 3.29
CA GLU A 288 2.64 -19.01 4.11
C GLU A 288 1.54 -19.79 4.83
N ASN A 289 1.08 -19.31 5.98
CA ASN A 289 -0.14 -19.83 6.59
C ASN A 289 -1.34 -19.68 5.64
N GLN A 290 -2.02 -20.79 5.35
CA GLN A 290 -3.20 -20.83 4.47
C GLN A 290 -4.51 -21.07 5.23
N GLU A 291 -4.49 -21.05 6.57
CA GLU A 291 -5.73 -21.14 7.34
C GLU A 291 -6.68 -19.98 6.98
N PRO A 292 -7.95 -20.27 6.65
CA PRO A 292 -8.89 -19.23 6.26
C PRO A 292 -9.30 -18.40 7.48
N VAL A 293 -9.49 -17.10 7.27
CA VAL A 293 -10.11 -16.23 8.27
C VAL A 293 -11.53 -16.70 8.56
N LYS A 294 -11.98 -16.48 9.80
CA LYS A 294 -13.35 -16.79 10.22
C LYS A 294 -14.15 -15.50 10.21
N PRO A 295 -15.29 -15.41 9.52
CA PRO A 295 -16.14 -14.23 9.58
C PRO A 295 -16.78 -14.08 10.97
N TRP A 296 -17.00 -12.84 11.39
CA TRP A 296 -17.75 -12.52 12.59
C TRP A 296 -19.21 -12.95 12.42
N VAL A 297 -19.77 -13.53 13.47
CA VAL A 297 -21.19 -13.92 13.55
C VAL A 297 -21.75 -13.29 14.81
N ASP A 298 -22.75 -12.43 14.66
CA ASP A 298 -23.42 -11.84 15.81
C ASP A 298 -24.27 -12.90 16.52
N THR A 299 -23.78 -13.37 17.66
CA THR A 299 -24.47 -14.39 18.46
C THR A 299 -25.79 -13.87 19.06
N GLN A 300 -26.08 -12.56 19.02
CA GLN A 300 -27.38 -12.02 19.44
C GLN A 300 -28.47 -12.15 18.38
N GLU A 301 -28.13 -12.30 17.09
CA GLU A 301 -29.10 -12.51 16.00
C GLU A 301 -29.38 -14.00 15.70
N ALA A 302 -28.58 -14.92 16.24
CA ALA A 302 -28.71 -16.36 16.03
C ALA A 302 -30.03 -16.97 16.55
N GLY A 303 -30.88 -16.19 17.24
CA GLY A 303 -32.21 -16.58 17.70
C GLY A 303 -33.34 -16.44 16.67
N GLN A 304 -33.09 -15.80 15.52
CA GLN A 304 -34.05 -15.74 14.42
C GLN A 304 -33.45 -16.45 13.22
N GLY A 305 -34.06 -17.58 12.82
CA GLY A 305 -33.53 -18.52 11.84
C GLY A 305 -32.90 -17.85 10.62
N VAL A 306 -31.57 -17.83 10.59
CA VAL A 306 -30.79 -17.33 9.44
C VAL A 306 -30.72 -18.45 8.42
N THR A 307 -31.38 -18.25 7.28
CA THR A 307 -31.11 -18.97 6.03
C THR A 307 -29.61 -18.89 5.74
N ARG A 308 -28.91 -20.04 5.70
CA ARG A 308 -27.53 -20.12 5.20
C ARG A 308 -27.47 -19.41 3.84
N GLN A 309 -26.72 -18.32 3.75
CA GLN A 309 -26.25 -17.86 2.44
C GLN A 309 -25.28 -18.91 1.88
N HIS A 310 -25.35 -19.11 0.56
CA HIS A 310 -24.58 -20.11 -0.16
C HIS A 310 -23.08 -19.98 0.14
N GLU A 311 -22.44 -21.12 0.44
CA GLU A 311 -20.99 -21.26 0.35
C GLU A 311 -20.51 -20.68 -0.98
N PHE A 312 -19.65 -19.67 -0.92
CA PHE A 312 -18.87 -19.25 -2.07
C PHE A 312 -17.91 -20.38 -2.40
N ASP A 313 -18.19 -21.09 -3.48
CA ASP A 313 -17.32 -22.13 -4.04
C ASP A 313 -16.15 -21.46 -4.77
N TYR A 314 -14.95 -21.58 -4.21
CA TYR A 314 -13.71 -21.04 -4.78
C TYR A 314 -13.08 -21.95 -5.86
N THR A 315 -13.74 -23.04 -6.28
CA THR A 315 -13.12 -24.03 -7.19
C THR A 315 -13.33 -23.79 -8.69
N LEU A 316 -13.85 -22.63 -9.10
CA LEU A 316 -14.11 -22.35 -10.52
C LEU A 316 -13.64 -20.96 -11.00
N TYR A 317 -12.40 -20.54 -10.69
CA TYR A 317 -11.66 -19.52 -11.48
C TYR A 317 -10.14 -19.70 -11.35
#